data_AF-A0A229S492-F1
#
_entry.id   AF-A0A229S492-F1
#
_cell.length_a   1.000
_cell.length_b   1.000
_cell.length_c   1.000
_cell.angle_alpha   90.00
_cell.angle_beta   90.00
_cell.angle_gamma   90.00
#
_symmetry.space_group_name_H-M   'P 1'
#
loop_
_entity.id
_entity.type
_entity.pdbx_description
1 polymer ?
#
loop_
_entity_poly.entity_id
_entity_poly.type
_entity_poly.pdbx_seq_one_letter_code
_entity_poly.pdbx_strand_id
1 'polypeptide(L)' 'MTENEKYLALCLVDQIDASARAIRDLGGDDLAEQVRAFAKDVRHTVATGGSLFSDEVVS' A
#
# COMPACT_ATOMS: atom_id res chain seq x y z
N MET A 1 13.04 7.45 9.21
CA MET A 1 11.64 7.07 9.43
C MET A 1 11.44 6.72 10.90
N THR A 2 10.60 7.48 11.58
CA THR A 2 10.19 7.28 12.98
C THR A 2 9.33 6.03 13.14
N GLU A 3 9.14 5.53 14.36
CA GLU A 3 8.23 4.40 14.62
C GLU A 3 6.78 4.72 14.24
N ASN A 4 6.35 5.97 14.44
CA ASN A 4 5.01 6.43 14.06
C ASN A 4 4.78 6.38 12.55
N GLU A 5 5.78 6.77 11.76
CA GLU A 5 5.69 6.71 10.28
C GLU A 5 5.63 5.26 9.78
N LYS A 6 6.40 4.35 10.40
CA LYS A 6 6.32 2.90 10.10
C LYS A 6 4.94 2.35 10.41
N TYR A 7 4.39 2.69 11.57
CA TYR A 7 3.05 2.26 11.98
C TYR A 7 1.98 2.77 11.01
N LEU A 8 2.00 4.07 10.70
CA LEU A 8 1.07 4.67 9.74
C LEU A 8 1.15 4.00 8.37
N ALA A 9 2.36 3.72 7.89
CA ALA A 9 2.57 3.07 6.61
C ALA A 9 2.01 1.64 6.59
N LEU A 10 2.15 0.87 7.67
CA LEU A 10 1.53 -0.46 7.80
C LEU A 10 0.00 -0.38 7.83
N CYS A 11 -0.58 0.61 8.53
CA CYS A 11 -2.03 0.84 8.52
C CYS A 11 -2.55 1.15 7.10
N LEU A 12 -1.82 1.96 6.34
CA LEU A 12 -2.18 2.27 4.94
C LEU A 12 -2.13 1.01 4.06
N VAL A 13 -1.10 0.16 4.21
CA VAL A 13 -1.02 -1.12 3.49
C VAL A 13 -2.23 -2.00 3.78
N ASP A 14 -2.62 -2.14 5.05
CA ASP A 14 -3.75 -2.98 5.43
C ASP A 14 -5.08 -2.45 4.85
N GLN A 15 -5.24 -1.12 4.74
CA GLN A 15 -6.39 -0.50 4.09
C GLN A 15 -6.41 -0.74 2.56
N ILE A 16 -5.25 -0.69 1.91
CA ILE A 16 -5.12 -0.99 0.47
C ILE A 16 -5.49 -2.47 0.22
N ASP A 17 -5.00 -3.39 1.05
CA ASP A 17 -5.34 -4.82 0.96
C ASP A 17 -6.84 -5.07 1.18
N ALA A 18 -7.46 -4.36 2.13
CA ALA A 18 -8.91 -4.44 2.35
C ALA A 18 -9.70 -3.93 1.13
N SER A 19 -9.25 -2.84 0.53
CA SER A 19 -9.85 -2.28 -0.69
C SER A 19 -9.77 -3.26 -1.86
N ALA A 20 -8.65 -3.96 -2.04
CA ALA A 20 -8.52 -4.98 -3.08
C ALA A 20 -9.53 -6.13 -2.90
N ARG A 21 -9.82 -6.54 -1.66
CA ARG A 21 -10.85 -7.55 -1.38
C ARG A 21 -12.22 -7.05 -1.79
N ALA A 22 -12.57 -5.82 -1.41
CA ALA A 22 -13.85 -5.21 -1.78
C ALA A 22 -14.01 -5.08 -3.30
N ILE A 23 -12.97 -4.67 -4.02
CA ILE A 23 -12.98 -4.57 -5.49
C ILE A 23 -13.24 -5.94 -6.13
N ARG A 24 -12.55 -6.98 -5.65
CA ARG A 24 -12.74 -8.34 -6.14
C ARG A 24 -14.15 -8.84 -5.89
N ASP A 25 -14.71 -8.58 -4.72
CA ASP A 25 -16.07 -9.00 -4.36
C ASP A 25 -17.14 -8.29 -5.22
N LEU A 26 -16.79 -7.16 -5.85
CA LEU A 26 -17.59 -6.46 -6.87
C LEU A 26 -17.34 -6.96 -8.31
N GLY A 27 -16.52 -7.98 -8.50
CA GLY A 27 -16.19 -8.57 -9.81
C GLY A 27 -15.02 -7.91 -10.55
N GLY A 28 -14.25 -7.04 -9.88
CA GLY A 28 -13.09 -6.34 -10.47
C GLY A 28 -11.77 -7.10 -10.29
N ASP A 29 -11.67 -8.35 -10.74
CA ASP A 29 -10.52 -9.23 -10.44
C ASP A 29 -9.17 -8.63 -10.86
N ASP A 30 -9.06 -8.13 -12.10
CA ASP A 30 -7.81 -7.53 -12.62
C ASP A 30 -7.38 -6.30 -11.81
N LEU A 31 -8.33 -5.44 -11.43
CA LEU A 31 -8.05 -4.26 -10.61
C LEU A 31 -7.68 -4.67 -9.18
N ALA A 32 -8.35 -5.67 -8.61
CA ALA A 32 -8.02 -6.19 -7.29
C ALA A 32 -6.61 -6.78 -7.24
N GLU A 33 -6.17 -7.46 -8.30
CA GLU A 33 -4.80 -7.97 -8.40
C GLU A 33 -3.77 -6.84 -8.45
N GLN A 34 -4.01 -5.81 -9.26
CA GLN A 34 -3.15 -4.62 -9.31
C GLN A 34 -3.05 -3.92 -7.96
N VAL A 35 -4.17 -3.75 -7.25
CA VAL A 35 -4.18 -3.11 -5.92
C VAL A 35 -3.44 -3.97 -4.88
N ARG A 36 -3.54 -5.31 -4.94
CA ARG A 36 -2.75 -6.21 -4.08
C ARG A 36 -1.25 -6.13 -4.37
N ALA A 37 -0.87 -6.08 -5.64
CA ALA A 37 0.53 -5.94 -6.03
C ALA A 37 1.10 -4.63 -5.46
N PHE A 38 0.36 -3.52 -5.59
CA PHE A 38 0.72 -2.25 -5.00
C PHE A 38 0.86 -2.32 -3.47
N ALA A 39 -0.09 -2.93 -2.75
CA ALA A 39 -0.01 -3.11 -1.30
C ALA A 39 1.27 -3.85 -0.87
N LYS A 40 1.66 -4.88 -1.63
CA LYS A 40 2.86 -5.68 -1.39
C LYS A 40 4.13 -4.85 -1.58
N ASP A 41 4.19 -4.03 -2.63
CA ASP A 41 5.34 -3.16 -2.92
C ASP A 41 5.51 -2.07 -1.86
N VAL A 42 4.40 -1.48 -1.41
CA VAL A 42 4.37 -0.53 -0.30
C VAL A 42 4.88 -1.19 0.99
N ARG A 43 4.38 -2.40 1.31
CA ARG A 43 4.83 -3.17 2.49
C ARG A 43 6.33 -3.46 2.43
N HIS A 44 6.84 -3.85 1.26
CA HIS A 44 8.25 -4.14 1.06
C HIS A 44 9.12 -2.89 1.24
N THR A 45 8.70 -1.76 0.66
CA THR A 45 9.37 -0.46 0.79
C THR A 45 9.49 -0.06 2.25
N VAL A 46 8.40 -0.14 3.02
CA VAL A 46 8.40 0.20 4.45
C VAL A 46 9.28 -0.75 5.26
N ALA A 47 9.19 -2.05 4.99
CA ALA A 47 9.97 -3.07 5.71
C ALA A 47 11.48 -2.94 5.49
N THR A 48 11.90 -2.48 4.31
CA THR A 48 13.31 -2.23 3.99
C THR A 48 13.81 -0.84 4.42
N GLY A 49 12.96 -0.06 5.09
CA GLY A 49 13.30 1.27 5.62
C GLY A 49 13.12 2.42 4.63
N GLY A 50 12.55 2.15 3.46
CA GLY A 50 12.11 3.16 2.51
C GLY A 50 10.95 4.00 3.05
N SER A 51 10.86 5.23 2.59
CA SER A 51 9.78 6.17 2.93
C SER A 51 8.74 6.19 1.81
N LEU A 52 7.46 6.14 2.19
CA LEU A 52 6.33 6.38 1.28
C LEU A 52 6.00 7.87 1.13
N PHE A 53 6.60 8.71 1.98
CA PHE A 53 6.32 10.13 2.10
C PHE A 53 7.46 10.97 1.51
N SER A 54 8.29 10.39 0.64
CA SER A 54 9.32 11.14 -0.06
C SER A 54 8.65 12.05 -1.08
N ASP A 55 8.79 13.37 -0.87
CA ASP A 55 8.24 14.47 -1.67
C ASP A 55 8.83 14.58 -3.10
N GLU A 56 9.01 13.48 -3.83
CA GLU A 56 9.03 13.57 -5.29
C GLU A 56 7.58 13.67 -5.77
N VAL A 57 7.01 14.86 -5.58
CA VAL A 57 5.86 15.31 -6.35
C VAL A 57 6.31 15.27 -7.81
N VAL A 58 5.84 14.28 -8.55
CA VAL A 58 6.05 14.18 -10.00
C VAL A 58 5.50 15.46 -10.62
N SER A 59 6.41 16.35 -11.02
CA SER A 59 6.14 17.61 -11.73
C SER A 59 5.77 17.38 -13.18
#